data_AF-A0AA50U0U3-F1
#
_entry.id   AF-A0AA50U0U3-F1
#
_cell.length_a   1.000
_cell.length_b   1.000
_cell.length_c   1.000
_cell.angle_alpha   90.00
_cell.angle_beta   90.00
_cell.angle_gamma   90.00
#
_symmetry.space_group_name_H-M   'P 1'
#
loop_
_entity.id
_entity.type
_entity.pdbx_description
1 polymer ?
#
loop_
_entity_poly.entity_id
_entity_poly.type
_entity_poly.pdbx_seq_one_letter_code
_entity_poly.pdbx_strand_id
1 'polypeptide(L)'
;KTKFLNYELSNPIGIAAGFDKHGDAVTGLRSLGFSIVEIGSVTPEPQPGNPKPRVFRLPEDNAVINRYGFNSEGHNDVFQKVKNLDKALLQNGLLGINLGKNKNSTDATQDYVSGIKKFYDIADYFVINIS
;
A
#
# COMPACT_ATOMS: atom_id res chain seq x y z
N LYS A 1 6.89 5.10 -21.71
CA LYS A 1 6.24 3.78 -21.56
C LYS A 1 7.26 2.75 -21.09
N THR A 2 6.89 1.86 -20.19
CA THR A 2 7.74 0.73 -19.73
C THR A 2 6.87 -0.52 -19.55
N LYS A 3 7.48 -1.69 -19.40
CA LYS A 3 6.77 -2.93 -19.04
C LYS A 3 7.08 -3.30 -17.59
N PHE A 4 6.06 -3.68 -16.86
CA PHE A 4 6.18 -4.22 -15.50
C PHE A 4 5.22 -5.38 -15.34
N LEU A 5 5.74 -6.55 -14.95
CA LEU A 5 5.00 -7.82 -15.02
C LEU A 5 4.42 -8.01 -16.44
N ASN A 6 3.12 -8.27 -16.54
CA ASN A 6 2.35 -8.39 -17.77
C ASN A 6 1.66 -7.08 -18.21
N TYR A 7 2.01 -5.94 -17.61
CA TYR A 7 1.37 -4.64 -17.87
C TYR A 7 2.28 -3.68 -18.64
N GLU A 8 1.68 -2.87 -19.52
CA GLU A 8 2.33 -1.71 -20.11
C GLU A 8 1.97 -0.45 -19.34
N LEU A 9 3.00 0.24 -18.83
CA LEU A 9 2.84 1.46 -18.03
C LEU A 9 3.13 2.70 -18.88
N SER A 10 2.43 3.80 -18.59
CA SER A 10 2.64 5.07 -19.28
C SER A 10 4.05 5.62 -19.04
N ASN A 11 4.58 5.45 -17.82
CA ASN A 11 5.90 5.84 -17.37
C ASN A 11 6.41 4.88 -16.26
N PRO A 12 7.71 4.90 -15.90
CA PRO A 12 8.27 3.98 -14.91
C PRO A 12 8.17 4.46 -13.46
N ILE A 13 7.45 5.54 -13.19
CA ILE A 13 7.40 6.18 -11.86
C ILE A 13 6.21 5.67 -11.07
N GLY A 14 6.48 5.21 -9.85
CA GLY A 14 5.49 4.78 -8.87
C GLY A 14 5.63 5.50 -7.53
N ILE A 15 4.57 5.47 -6.74
CA ILE A 15 4.59 5.88 -5.33
C ILE A 15 4.65 4.63 -4.46
N ALA A 16 5.64 4.59 -3.56
CA ALA A 16 5.93 3.42 -2.73
C ALA A 16 4.92 3.26 -1.58
N ALA A 17 4.84 2.04 -1.05
CA ALA A 17 4.08 1.75 0.16
C ALA A 17 4.51 2.64 1.34
N GLY A 18 3.58 2.82 2.27
CA GLY A 18 3.75 3.62 3.48
C GLY A 18 3.34 5.08 3.30
N PHE A 19 3.19 5.56 2.06
CA PHE A 19 2.64 6.89 1.76
C PHE A 19 1.12 6.90 1.92
N ASP A 20 0.40 6.13 1.10
CA ASP A 20 -1.06 5.94 1.20
C ASP A 20 -1.37 4.58 1.85
N LYS A 21 -1.35 4.54 3.18
CA LYS A 21 -1.50 3.27 3.92
C LYS A 21 -2.88 2.64 3.78
N HIS A 22 -3.92 3.45 3.57
CA HIS A 22 -5.31 2.99 3.64
C HIS A 22 -6.07 3.14 2.31
N GLY A 23 -5.40 3.59 1.25
CA GLY A 23 -6.01 3.81 -0.05
C GLY A 23 -6.87 5.07 -0.13
N ASP A 24 -6.57 6.08 0.68
CA ASP A 24 -7.33 7.33 0.77
C ASP A 24 -7.08 8.26 -0.42
N ALA A 25 -5.94 8.12 -1.10
CA ALA A 25 -5.44 9.08 -2.09
C ALA A 25 -5.15 8.46 -3.45
N VAL A 26 -5.54 7.20 -3.70
CA VAL A 26 -5.21 6.46 -4.93
C VAL A 26 -5.55 7.28 -6.17
N THR A 27 -6.80 7.74 -6.33
CA THR A 27 -7.22 8.53 -7.49
C THR A 27 -6.40 9.81 -7.67
N GLY A 28 -6.13 10.55 -6.58
CA GLY A 28 -5.34 11.78 -6.64
C GLY A 28 -3.90 11.53 -7.08
N LEU A 29 -3.25 10.50 -6.52
CA LEU A 29 -1.89 10.09 -6.90
C LEU A 29 -1.81 9.67 -8.36
N ARG A 30 -2.84 8.99 -8.87
CA ARG A 30 -2.97 8.65 -10.28
C ARG A 30 -3.07 9.90 -11.16
N SER A 31 -3.91 10.87 -10.78
CA SER A 31 -4.05 12.15 -11.50
C SER A 31 -2.76 12.99 -11.51
N LEU A 32 -1.87 12.82 -10.51
CA LEU A 32 -0.54 13.42 -10.50
C LEU A 32 0.46 12.75 -11.47
N GLY A 33 0.10 11.59 -12.07
CA GLY A 33 0.88 10.93 -13.11
C GLY A 33 1.66 9.69 -12.66
N PHE A 34 1.50 9.23 -11.41
CA PHE A 34 2.11 7.97 -10.96
C PHE A 34 1.50 6.78 -11.71
N SER A 35 2.34 6.00 -12.40
CA SER A 35 1.91 4.80 -13.12
C SER A 35 1.72 3.59 -12.21
N ILE A 36 2.28 3.61 -11.00
CA ILE A 36 2.07 2.60 -9.96
C ILE A 36 1.71 3.32 -8.66
N VAL A 37 0.66 2.88 -7.99
CA VAL A 37 0.33 3.30 -6.63
C VAL A 37 0.34 2.06 -5.74
N GLU A 38 1.29 1.99 -4.82
CA GLU A 38 1.34 0.92 -3.84
C GLU A 38 0.79 1.42 -2.50
N ILE A 39 -0.34 0.86 -2.08
CA ILE A 39 -0.94 1.18 -0.78
C ILE A 39 -0.46 0.22 0.31
N GLY A 40 -0.68 0.58 1.58
CA GLY A 40 -0.29 -0.24 2.73
C GLY A 40 1.04 0.18 3.36
N SER A 41 1.73 -0.66 4.12
CA SER A 41 1.36 -2.04 4.45
C SER A 41 0.06 -2.13 5.24
N VAL A 42 -0.89 -2.89 4.71
CA VAL A 42 -2.17 -3.19 5.38
C VAL A 42 -2.01 -4.47 6.18
N THR A 43 -2.52 -4.48 7.41
CA THR A 43 -2.55 -5.65 8.30
C THR A 43 -3.95 -6.24 8.37
N PRO A 44 -4.12 -7.52 8.75
CA PRO A 44 -5.44 -8.13 8.92
C PRO A 44 -6.38 -7.31 9.80
N GLU A 45 -5.95 -7.10 11.05
CA GLU A 45 -6.68 -6.32 12.03
C GLU A 45 -6.15 -4.88 12.11
N PRO A 46 -6.99 -3.91 12.51
CA PRO A 46 -6.56 -2.56 12.77
C PRO A 46 -5.50 -2.52 13.87
N GLN A 47 -4.51 -1.64 13.73
CA GLN A 47 -3.55 -1.36 14.78
C GLN A 47 -3.00 0.06 14.69
N PRO A 48 -2.76 0.74 15.83
CA PRO A 48 -2.38 2.15 15.84
C PRO A 48 -0.93 2.41 15.41
N GLY A 49 -0.08 1.38 15.39
CA GLY A 49 1.36 1.48 15.26
C GLY A 49 2.05 1.97 16.53
N ASN A 50 3.31 2.40 16.43
CA ASN A 50 4.10 2.87 17.56
C ASN A 50 3.64 4.27 18.04
N PRO A 51 3.85 4.64 19.32
CA PRO A 51 3.57 5.99 19.82
C PRO A 51 4.28 7.09 19.02
N LYS A 52 3.66 8.28 18.96
CA LYS A 52 4.28 9.48 18.38
C LYS A 52 5.27 10.12 19.39
N PRO A 53 6.32 10.83 18.95
CA PRO A 53 6.74 11.08 17.57
C PRO A 53 7.44 9.89 16.90
N ARG A 54 7.12 9.64 15.62
CA ARG A 54 7.53 8.42 14.89
C ARG A 54 7.93 8.64 13.43
N VAL A 55 8.02 9.89 12.99
CA VAL A 55 8.57 10.30 11.69
C VAL A 55 9.35 11.59 11.90
N PHE A 56 10.55 11.64 11.34
CA PHE A 56 11.51 12.73 11.51
C PHE A 56 12.12 13.02 10.15
N ARG A 57 12.14 14.29 9.74
CA ARG A 57 12.79 14.74 8.51
C ARG A 57 14.18 15.27 8.86
N LEU A 58 15.16 14.93 8.03
CA LEU A 58 16.54 15.41 8.12
C LEU A 58 16.84 16.14 6.79
N PRO A 59 16.50 17.44 6.68
CA PRO A 59 16.61 18.16 5.42
C PRO A 59 18.05 18.26 4.90
N GLU A 60 19.01 18.42 5.80
CA GLU A 60 20.45 18.50 5.49
C GLU A 60 20.96 17.22 4.79
N ASP A 61 20.41 16.07 5.17
CA ASP A 61 20.74 14.76 4.61
C ASP A 61 19.80 14.33 3.46
N ASN A 62 18.79 15.15 3.12
CA ASN A 62 17.68 14.75 2.26
C ASN A 62 17.02 13.42 2.69
N ALA A 63 16.89 13.20 3.99
CA ALA A 63 16.48 11.91 4.56
C ALA A 63 15.23 11.98 5.45
N VAL A 64 14.64 10.81 5.69
CA VAL A 64 13.53 10.61 6.63
C VAL A 64 13.80 9.37 7.46
N ILE A 65 13.67 9.50 8.79
CA ILE A 65 13.66 8.37 9.72
C ILE A 65 12.22 8.15 10.17
N ASN A 66 11.74 6.91 10.10
CA ASN A 66 10.43 6.55 10.61
C ASN A 66 10.45 5.27 11.44
N ARG A 67 9.48 5.15 12.33
CA ARG A 67 9.24 3.97 13.17
C ARG A 67 7.75 3.78 13.36
N TYR A 68 7.00 3.73 12.26
CA TYR A 68 5.54 3.66 12.30
C TYR A 68 5.01 2.37 12.95
N GLY A 69 5.63 1.22 12.68
CA GLY A 69 5.18 -0.07 13.20
C GLY A 69 3.84 -0.53 12.62
N PHE A 70 3.67 -0.44 11.29
CA PHE A 70 2.44 -0.80 10.57
C PHE A 70 1.16 -0.25 11.19
N ASN A 71 1.05 1.07 11.36
CA ASN A 71 -0.25 1.68 11.62
C ASN A 71 -1.17 1.42 10.41
N SER A 72 -2.32 0.80 10.64
CA SER A 72 -3.22 0.26 9.63
C SER A 72 -4.64 0.26 10.18
N GLU A 73 -5.63 0.57 9.34
CA GLU A 73 -7.07 0.46 9.65
C GLU A 73 -7.61 -0.96 9.45
N GLY A 74 -6.78 -1.91 9.02
CA GLY A 74 -7.18 -3.29 8.83
C GLY A 74 -7.66 -3.60 7.42
N HIS A 75 -7.66 -4.89 7.06
CA HIS A 75 -8.05 -5.37 5.73
C HIS A 75 -9.47 -4.96 5.35
N ASN A 76 -10.42 -5.02 6.30
CA ASN A 76 -11.82 -4.73 6.01
C ASN A 76 -12.06 -3.28 5.62
N ASP A 77 -11.56 -2.33 6.42
CA ASP A 77 -11.79 -0.90 6.20
C ASP A 77 -11.08 -0.42 4.93
N VAL A 78 -9.82 -0.84 4.74
CA VAL A 78 -9.07 -0.51 3.52
C VAL A 78 -9.77 -1.09 2.29
N PHE A 79 -10.23 -2.34 2.34
CA PHE A 79 -10.99 -2.92 1.23
C PHE A 79 -12.25 -2.11 0.89
N GLN A 80 -13.01 -1.65 1.88
CA GLN A 80 -14.20 -0.83 1.61
C GLN A 80 -13.86 0.48 0.90
N LYS A 81 -12.71 1.09 1.22
CA LYS A 81 -12.23 2.32 0.58
C LYS A 81 -11.84 2.09 -0.88
N VAL A 82 -11.17 0.98 -1.17
CA VAL A 82 -10.58 0.77 -2.51
C VAL A 82 -11.42 -0.08 -3.47
N LYS A 83 -12.38 -0.88 -2.97
CA LYS A 83 -13.17 -1.81 -3.82
C LYS A 83 -13.98 -1.14 -4.93
N ASN A 84 -14.35 0.13 -4.74
CA ASN A 84 -15.19 0.90 -5.65
C ASN A 84 -14.40 1.97 -6.43
N LEU A 85 -13.07 1.91 -6.41
CA LEU A 85 -12.26 2.82 -7.23
C LEU A 85 -12.64 2.65 -8.70
N ASP A 86 -12.86 3.78 -9.35
CA ASP A 86 -13.27 3.80 -10.75
C ASP A 86 -12.15 3.23 -11.63
N LYS A 87 -12.38 2.04 -12.19
CA LYS A 87 -11.43 1.37 -13.08
C LYS A 87 -11.10 2.21 -14.32
N ALA A 88 -11.99 3.10 -14.76
CA ALA A 88 -11.70 4.03 -15.86
C ALA A 88 -10.62 5.05 -15.49
N LEU A 89 -10.62 5.55 -14.25
CA LEU A 89 -9.54 6.40 -13.72
C LEU A 89 -8.23 5.62 -13.49
N LEU A 90 -8.33 4.29 -13.39
CA LEU A 90 -7.19 3.38 -13.25
C LEU A 90 -6.63 2.90 -14.60
N GLN A 91 -7.25 3.22 -15.76
CA GLN A 91 -6.97 2.58 -17.07
C GLN A 91 -5.53 2.68 -17.62
N ASN A 92 -4.57 3.27 -16.91
CA ASN A 92 -3.19 3.38 -17.37
C ASN A 92 -2.16 3.10 -16.27
N GLY A 93 -2.47 2.21 -15.33
CA GLY A 93 -1.48 1.76 -14.36
C GLY A 93 -2.06 1.12 -13.10
N LEU A 94 -1.17 0.77 -12.19
CA LEU A 94 -1.40 -0.36 -11.31
C LEU A 94 -1.64 0.06 -9.86
N LEU A 95 -2.53 -0.67 -9.21
CA LEU A 95 -2.73 -0.67 -7.77
C LEU A 95 -2.00 -1.88 -7.17
N GLY A 96 -0.91 -1.60 -6.45
CA GLY A 96 -0.22 -2.58 -5.61
C GLY A 96 -0.79 -2.59 -4.21
N ILE A 97 -0.99 -3.79 -3.66
CA ILE A 97 -1.38 -3.95 -2.24
C ILE A 97 -0.19 -4.53 -1.47
N ASN A 98 0.40 -3.71 -0.61
CA ASN A 98 1.46 -4.13 0.30
C ASN A 98 0.83 -4.71 1.57
N LEU A 99 1.19 -5.94 1.92
CA LEU A 99 0.63 -6.70 3.03
C LEU A 99 1.66 -6.84 4.15
N GLY A 100 1.23 -6.52 5.37
CA GLY A 100 2.01 -6.70 6.59
C GLY A 100 1.31 -7.64 7.56
N LYS A 101 2.08 -8.23 8.47
CA LYS A 101 1.53 -8.99 9.59
C LYS A 101 1.09 -8.07 10.74
N ASN A 102 0.10 -8.47 11.52
CA ASN A 102 -0.18 -7.79 12.78
C ASN A 102 0.98 -7.96 13.76
N LYS A 103 1.19 -6.96 14.64
CA LYS A 103 2.31 -6.97 15.60
C LYS A 103 2.33 -8.21 16.48
N ASN A 104 1.16 -8.61 16.97
CA ASN A 104 0.97 -9.74 17.89
C ASN A 104 0.57 -11.04 17.17
N SER A 105 0.62 -11.09 15.84
CA SER A 105 0.27 -12.31 15.10
C SER A 105 1.30 -13.41 15.38
N THR A 106 0.78 -14.60 15.71
CA THR A 106 1.56 -15.83 15.87
C THR A 106 1.73 -16.60 14.56
N ASP A 107 1.00 -16.20 13.50
CA ASP A 107 1.05 -16.83 12.18
C ASP A 107 1.09 -15.75 11.08
N ALA A 108 2.31 -15.29 10.77
CA ALA A 108 2.53 -14.29 9.73
C ALA A 108 2.08 -14.78 8.34
N THR A 109 2.21 -16.08 8.07
CA THR A 109 1.80 -16.65 6.77
C THR A 109 0.30 -16.50 6.58
N GLN A 110 -0.48 -16.81 7.62
CA GLN A 110 -1.93 -16.66 7.56
C GLN A 110 -2.37 -15.19 7.41
N ASP A 111 -1.65 -14.24 8.02
CA ASP A 111 -1.90 -12.81 7.82
C ASP A 111 -1.78 -12.44 6.33
N TYR A 112 -0.70 -12.86 5.66
CA TYR A 112 -0.49 -12.61 4.24
C TYR A 112 -1.53 -13.31 3.35
N VAL A 113 -1.83 -14.59 3.62
CA VAL A 113 -2.85 -15.34 2.89
C VAL A 113 -4.22 -14.67 3.01
N SER A 114 -4.57 -14.19 4.19
CA SER A 114 -5.84 -13.48 4.41
C SER A 114 -5.91 -12.17 3.60
N GLY A 115 -4.79 -11.44 3.50
CA GLY A 115 -4.69 -10.23 2.69
C GLY A 115 -4.86 -10.53 1.21
N ILE A 116 -4.13 -11.52 0.68
CA ILE A 116 -4.28 -11.94 -0.72
C ILE A 116 -5.74 -12.30 -1.01
N LYS A 117 -6.36 -13.15 -0.18
CA LYS A 117 -7.78 -13.54 -0.36
C LYS A 117 -8.72 -12.35 -0.31
N LYS A 118 -8.46 -11.37 0.56
CA LYS A 118 -9.33 -10.19 0.72
C LYS A 118 -9.28 -9.27 -0.50
N PHE A 119 -8.08 -9.03 -1.04
CA PHE A 119 -7.84 -8.00 -2.06
C PHE A 119 -7.65 -8.57 -3.46
N TYR A 120 -7.82 -9.89 -3.65
CA TYR A 120 -7.54 -10.60 -4.90
C TYR A 120 -8.17 -9.95 -6.14
N ASP A 121 -9.45 -9.57 -6.05
CA ASP A 121 -10.21 -9.05 -7.20
C ASP A 121 -9.89 -7.58 -7.56
N ILE A 122 -9.06 -6.91 -6.75
CA ILE A 122 -8.79 -5.47 -6.90
C ILE A 122 -7.30 -5.12 -6.99
N ALA A 123 -6.40 -6.00 -6.57
CA ALA A 123 -4.97 -5.79 -6.65
C ALA A 123 -4.44 -6.19 -8.03
N ASP A 124 -3.61 -5.34 -8.64
CA ASP A 124 -2.87 -5.74 -9.85
C ASP A 124 -1.63 -6.57 -9.50
N TYR A 125 -1.05 -6.32 -8.31
CA TYR A 125 0.02 -7.10 -7.73
C TYR A 125 0.02 -7.00 -6.19
N PHE A 126 0.68 -7.97 -5.57
CA PHE A 126 0.86 -8.01 -4.12
C PHE A 126 2.33 -7.86 -3.75
N VAL A 127 2.58 -7.20 -2.61
CA VAL A 127 3.90 -7.17 -1.97
C VAL A 127 3.77 -7.77 -0.58
N ILE A 128 4.62 -8.76 -0.28
CA ILE A 128 4.72 -9.35 1.06
C ILE A 128 5.84 -8.65 1.80
N ASN A 129 5.49 -7.85 2.81
CA ASN A 129 6.46 -7.03 3.53
C ASN A 129 7.13 -7.80 4.67
N ILE A 130 8.33 -8.31 4.39
CA ILE A 130 9.18 -9.10 5.31
C ILE A 130 10.51 -8.40 5.62
N SER A 131 10.62 -7.09 5.35
CA SER A 131 11.81 -6.28 5.61
C SER A 131 11.76 -5.52 6.94
#